data_AF-A0A3L7ZLI5-F1
#
_entry.id   AF-A0A3L7ZLI5-F1
#
_cell.length_a   1.000
_cell.length_b   1.000
_cell.length_c   1.000
_cell.angle_alpha   90.00
_cell.angle_beta   90.00
_cell.angle_gamma   90.00
#
_symmetry.space_group_name_H-M   'P 1'
#
loop_
_entity.id
_entity.type
_entity.pdbx_description
1 polymer ?
#
loop_
_entity_poly.entity_id
_entity_poly.type
_entity_poly.pdbx_seq_one_letter_code
_entity_poly.pdbx_strand_id
1 'polypeptide(L)' 'SKVLSLEFLEYLGEVRVSVADANGNIVYEEIVDTQDVSSSIISLDGCISGSYGLYISDSENYAEGFFNL' A
#
# COMPACT_ATOMS: atom_id res chain seq x y z
N SER A 1 -2.21 -5.72 -16.66
CA SER A 1 -2.66 -5.58 -15.27
C SER A 1 -1.65 -4.69 -14.56
N LYS A 2 -2.13 -3.67 -13.85
CA LYS A 2 -1.33 -2.78 -13.03
C LYS A 2 -1.42 -3.31 -11.60
N VAL A 3 -0.30 -3.82 -11.08
CA VAL A 3 -0.24 -4.41 -9.73
C VAL A 3 0.91 -3.80 -8.95
N LEU A 4 0.66 -3.59 -7.66
CA LEU A 4 1.69 -3.25 -6.68
C LEU A 4 1.88 -4.46 -5.78
N SER A 5 3.12 -4.91 -5.63
CA SER A 5 3.49 -6.03 -4.77
C SER A 5 4.19 -5.49 -3.52
N LEU A 6 3.73 -5.94 -2.36
CA LEU A 6 4.33 -5.61 -1.06
C LEU A 6 4.85 -6.89 -0.43
N GLU A 7 6.04 -6.82 0.16
CA GLU A 7 6.67 -7.93 0.87
C GLU A 7 7.06 -7.45 2.27
N PHE A 8 6.69 -8.22 3.28
CA PHE A 8 7.00 -7.97 4.68
C PHE A 8 8.10 -8.95 5.09
N LEU A 9 9.29 -8.44 5.42
CA LEU A 9 10.46 -9.26 5.72
C LEU A 9 10.44 -9.87 7.13
N GLU A 10 9.60 -9.31 8.01
CA GLU A 10 9.44 -9.72 9.40
C GLU A 10 7.99 -9.46 9.86
N TYR A 11 7.66 -9.98 11.03
CA TYR A 11 6.36 -9.75 11.66
C TYR A 11 6.32 -8.34 12.26
N LEU A 12 5.39 -7.51 11.76
CA LEU A 12 5.19 -6.12 12.15
C LEU A 12 3.85 -5.89 12.89
N GLY A 13 3.03 -6.93 13.06
CA GLY A 13 1.65 -6.78 13.55
C GLY A 13 0.67 -6.36 12.44
N GLU A 14 -0.38 -5.65 12.82
CA GLU A 14 -1.35 -5.05 11.91
C GLU A 14 -0.76 -3.80 11.24
N VAL A 15 -0.65 -3.84 9.92
CA VAL A 15 -0.12 -2.76 9.10
C VAL A 15 -1.24 -2.20 8.22
N ARG A 16 -1.52 -0.90 8.33
CA ARG A 16 -2.38 -0.20 7.38
C ARG A 16 -1.59 0.14 6.13
N VAL A 17 -2.11 -0.26 4.97
CA VAL A 17 -1.58 0.05 3.65
C VAL A 17 -2.61 0.88 2.91
N SER A 18 -2.24 2.09 2.49
CA SER A 18 -3.11 2.98 1.72
C SER A 18 -2.40 3.48 0.46
N VAL A 19 -3.16 3.62 -0.63
CA VAL A 19 -2.70 4.27 -1.87
C VAL A 19 -3.55 5.51 -2.11
N ALA A 20 -2.91 6.65 -2.34
CA ALA A 20 -3.60 7.90 -2.69
C ALA A 20 -3.26 8.37 -4.10
N ASP A 21 -4.25 8.96 -4.79
CA ASP A 21 -4.03 9.65 -6.06
C ASP A 21 -3.26 10.98 -5.87
N ALA A 22 -2.92 11.65 -6.97
CA ALA A 22 -2.20 12.92 -6.95
C ALA A 22 -2.92 14.08 -6.22
N ASN A 23 -4.23 13.95 -5.96
CA ASN A 23 -5.00 14.92 -5.18
C ASN A 23 -5.03 14.57 -3.69
N GLY A 24 -4.42 13.45 -3.28
CA GLY A 24 -4.44 12.93 -1.92
C GLY A 24 -5.70 12.11 -1.59
N ASN A 25 -6.52 11.75 -2.58
CA ASN A 25 -7.68 10.89 -2.33
C ASN A 25 -7.22 9.45 -2.18
N ILE A 26 -7.64 8.78 -1.10
CA ILE A 26 -7.38 7.36 -0.90
C ILE A 26 -8.19 6.54 -1.92
N VAL A 27 -7.48 5.85 -2.82
CA VAL A 27 -8.07 4.97 -3.84
C VAL A 27 -8.01 3.49 -3.45
N TYR A 28 -7.18 3.16 -2.46
CA TYR A 28 -7.07 1.83 -1.85
C TYR A 28 -6.70 1.96 -0.38
N GLU A 29 -7.30 1.16 0.49
CA GLU A 29 -6.89 0.99 1.88
C GLU A 29 -7.18 -0.43 2.36
N GLU A 30 -6.22 -1.02 3.06
CA GLU A 30 -6.33 -2.34 3.67
C GLU A 30 -5.56 -2.38 4.99
N ILE A 31 -6.03 -3.19 5.95
CA ILE A 31 -5.26 -3.57 7.13
C ILE A 31 -4.76 -4.99 6.88
N VAL A 32 -3.45 -5.17 6.93
CA VAL A 32 -2.76 -6.44 6.70
C VAL A 32 -2.17 -6.93 8.02
N ASP A 33 -2.59 -8.09 8.48
CA ASP A 33 -1.92 -8.78 9.59
C ASP A 33 -0.70 -9.54 9.04
N THR A 34 0.49 -9.02 9.33
CA THR A 34 1.76 -9.59 8.85
C THR A 34 2.15 -10.88 9.56
N GLN A 35 1.39 -11.34 10.57
CA GLN A 35 1.57 -12.67 11.15
C GLN A 35 1.13 -13.76 10.17
N ASP A 36 0.04 -13.52 9.44
CA ASP A 36 -0.62 -14.50 8.59
C ASP A 36 -0.15 -14.45 7.14
N VAL A 37 0.35 -13.29 6.69
CA VAL A 37 0.82 -13.08 5.31
C VAL A 37 2.16 -12.36 5.26
N SER A 38 3.08 -12.88 4.45
CA SER A 38 4.38 -12.25 4.18
C SER A 38 4.38 -11.33 2.96
N SER A 39 3.26 -11.25 2.23
CA SER A 39 3.11 -10.38 1.06
C SER A 39 1.65 -10.03 0.79
N SER A 40 1.44 -8.90 0.11
CA SER A 40 0.12 -8.49 -0.41
C SER A 40 0.24 -7.99 -1.85
N ILE A 41 -0.80 -8.24 -2.65
CA ILE A 41 -0.90 -7.79 -4.04
C ILE A 41 -2.10 -6.84 -4.14
N ILE A 42 -1.82 -5.60 -4.52
CA ILE A 42 -2.83 -4.57 -4.70
C ILE A 42 -3.10 -4.43 -6.20
N SER A 43 -4.36 -4.66 -6.58
CA SER A 43 -4.80 -4.38 -7.95
C SER A 43 -5.06 -2.90 -8.14
N LEU A 44 -4.45 -2.33 -9.17
CA LEU A 44 -4.58 -0.92 -9.57
C LEU A 44 -5.25 -0.80 -10.94
N ASP A 45 -5.97 -1.84 -11.40
CA ASP A 45 -6.57 -1.87 -12.73
C ASP A 45 -7.68 -0.82 -12.95
N GLY A 46 -8.23 -0.24 -11.86
CA GLY A 46 -9.15 0.90 -11.90
C GLY A 46 -8.47 2.27 -11.85
N CYS A 47 -7.15 2.33 -11.66
CA CYS A 47 -6.40 3.58 -11.53
C CYS A 47 -5.98 4.13 -12.89
N ILE A 48 -6.16 5.44 -13.07
CA ILE A 48 -5.69 6.16 -14.25
C ILE A 48 -4.17 6.37 -14.19
N SER A 49 -3.57 6.75 -15.32
CA SER A 49 -2.15 7.12 -15.32
C SER A 49 -1.92 8.43 -14.56
N GLY A 50 -0.83 8.50 -13.81
CA GLY A 50 -0.55 9.61 -12.91
C GLY A 50 0.35 9.21 -11.75
N SER A 51 0.64 10.17 -10.87
CA SER A 51 1.43 9.96 -9.66
C SER A 51 0.56 9.52 -8.50
N TYR A 52 1.06 8.56 -7.73
CA TYR A 52 0.40 7.97 -6.58
C TYR A 52 1.34 7.95 -5.39
N GLY A 53 0.78 8.14 -4.19
CA GLY A 53 1.45 7.89 -2.92
C GLY A 53 1.08 6.50 -2.40
N LEU A 54 2.06 5.78 -1.87
CA LEU A 54 1.91 4.57 -1.07
C LEU A 54 2.26 4.92 0.37
N TYR A 55 1.39 4.55 1.30
CA TYR A 55 1.52 4.84 2.72
C TYR A 55 1.34 3.55 3.51
N ILE A 56 2.29 3.26 4.40
CA ILE A 56 2.32 2.04 5.20
C ILE A 56 2.58 2.44 6.65
N SER A 57 1.74 1.99 7.59
CA SER A 57 1.91 2.30 9.02
C SER A 57 1.41 1.18 9.92
N ASP A 58 2.17 0.89 10.98
CA ASP A 58 1.84 -0.08 12.04
C ASP A 58 1.42 0.61 13.36
N SER A 59 0.91 1.85 13.26
CA SER A 59 0.58 2.79 14.36
C SER A 59 1.75 3.45 15.10
N GLU A 60 2.95 2.86 15.09
CA GLU A 60 4.14 3.43 15.72
C GLU A 60 5.14 3.98 14.68
N ASN A 61 5.22 3.30 13.55
CA ASN A 61 6.09 3.58 12.43
C ASN A 61 5.28 3.97 11.20
N TYR A 62 5.96 4.65 10.28
CA TYR A 62 5.40 5.12 9.03
C TYR A 62 6.45 5.05 7.93
N ALA A 63 6.07 4.47 6.81
CA ALA A 63 6.84 4.45 5.57
C ALA A 63 5.98 4.98 4.43
N GLU A 64 6.60 5.77 3.56
CA GLU A 64 5.94 6.30 2.37
C GLU A 64 6.82 6.15 1.12
N GLY A 65 6.15 6.10 -0.03
CA GLY A 65 6.79 6.07 -1.34
C GLY A 65 5.88 6.63 -2.41
N PHE A 66 6.47 7.10 -3.52
CA PHE A 66 5.72 7.64 -4.64
C PHE A 66 6.05 6.86 -5.91
N PHE A 67 5.04 6.59 -6.72
CA PHE A 67 5.18 5.87 -7.98
C PHE A 67 4.27 6.46 -9.06
N ASN A 68 4.57 6.16 -10.33
CA ASN A 68 3.74 6.58 -11.46
C ASN A 68 3.11 5.36 -12.13
N LEU A 69 1.84 5.48 -12.53
CA LEU A 69 1.07 4.47 -13.29
C LEU A 69 0.80 4.87 -14.74
#